data_AF-A0A9R0ZW42-F1
#
_entry.id   AF-A0A9R0ZW42-F1
#
_cell.length_a   1.000
_cell.length_b   1.000
_cell.length_c   1.000
_cell.angle_alpha   90.00
_cell.angle_beta   90.00
_cell.angle_gamma   90.00
#
_symmetry.space_group_name_H-M   'P 1'
#
loop_
_entity.id
_entity.type
_entity.pdbx_description
1 polymer ?
#
loop_
_entity_poly.entity_id
_entity_poly.type
_entity_poly.pdbx_seq_one_letter_code
_entity_poly.pdbx_strand_id
1 'polypeptide(L)' 'MTHAPLGYLNSVGGIATEINEVNYVSPRSWLSTSRFVLRFFFFVGHLRHAGRARAATAGFEKGIDRDLEPILYMNPLN' A
#
# COMPACT_ATOMS: atom_id res chain seq x y z
N MET A 1 -5.65 27.54 21.76
CA MET A 1 -4.70 26.91 20.81
C MET A 1 -5.11 27.29 19.40
N THR A 2 -4.23 27.89 18.59
CA THR A 2 -4.57 28.43 17.25
C THR A 2 -3.91 27.71 16.07
N HIS A 3 -2.99 26.77 16.32
CA HIS A 3 -2.27 26.03 15.27
C HIS A 3 -2.45 24.51 15.39
N ALA A 4 -3.70 24.08 15.54
CA ALA A 4 -4.03 22.66 15.53
C ALA A 4 -3.68 22.02 14.17
N PRO A 5 -3.30 20.72 14.13
CA PRO A 5 -2.92 20.04 12.88
C PRO A 5 -4.14 19.60 12.05
N LEU A 6 -5.04 20.54 11.77
CA LEU A 6 -6.26 20.35 10.98
C LEU A 6 -6.21 21.27 9.75
N GLY A 7 -6.65 20.74 8.61
CA GLY A 7 -6.77 21.52 7.38
C GLY A 7 -7.11 20.65 6.18
N TYR A 8 -7.36 21.33 5.06
CA TYR A 8 -7.79 20.75 3.80
C TYR A 8 -6.61 20.53 2.85
N LEU A 9 -6.84 19.76 1.78
CA LEU A 9 -5.82 19.44 0.78
C LEU A 9 -5.29 20.69 0.05
N ASN A 10 -6.14 21.68 -0.19
CA ASN A 10 -5.78 22.97 -0.79
C ASN A 10 -5.17 23.96 0.22
N SER A 11 -4.72 23.47 1.38
CA SER A 11 -4.02 24.22 2.43
C SER A 11 -4.86 25.23 3.24
N VAL A 12 -6.19 25.16 3.18
CA VAL A 12 -7.04 25.89 4.15
C VAL A 12 -6.88 25.25 5.53
N GLY A 13 -6.55 26.03 6.55
CA GLY A 13 -6.41 25.59 7.93
C GLY A 13 -7.72 25.69 8.69
N GLY A 14 -7.94 24.80 9.65
CA GLY A 14 -9.16 24.79 10.47
C GLY A 14 -9.93 23.48 10.38
N ILE A 15 -11.16 23.50 10.88
CA ILE A 15 -12.05 22.32 10.86
C ILE A 15 -12.65 22.10 9.47
N ALA A 16 -13.32 20.95 9.26
CA ALA A 16 -13.91 20.59 7.98
C ALA A 16 -15.07 21.50 7.49
N THR A 17 -15.48 22.48 8.28
CA THR A 17 -16.45 23.53 7.90
C THR A 17 -15.87 24.94 7.95
N GLU A 18 -14.54 25.09 8.04
CA GLU A 18 -13.90 26.41 8.07
C GLU A 18 -14.04 27.13 6.71
N ILE A 19 -14.24 28.44 6.74
CA ILE A 19 -14.20 29.26 5.53
C ILE A 19 -12.74 29.42 5.03
N ASN A 20 -12.58 29.77 3.76
CA ASN A 20 -11.26 29.92 3.14
C ASN A 20 -10.55 31.22 3.59
N GLU A 21 -9.90 31.17 4.76
CA GLU A 21 -9.27 32.35 5.37
C GLU A 21 -7.79 32.16 5.71
N VAL A 22 -7.41 31.02 6.31
CA VAL A 22 -6.04 30.78 6.77
C VAL A 22 -5.35 29.74 5.90
N ASN A 23 -4.22 30.07 5.28
CA ASN A 23 -3.40 29.11 4.51
C ASN A 23 -2.39 28.40 5.44
N TYR A 24 -2.81 27.30 6.06
CA TYR A 24 -1.99 26.53 6.99
C TYR A 24 -2.41 25.06 7.04
N VAL A 25 -1.45 24.16 6.86
CA VAL A 25 -1.55 22.73 7.23
C VAL A 25 -0.26 22.35 7.93
N SER A 26 -0.39 21.70 9.09
CA SER A 26 0.79 21.33 9.89
C SER A 26 1.72 20.40 9.10
N PRO A 27 3.06 20.61 9.15
CA PRO A 27 4.03 19.66 8.63
C PRO A 27 3.88 18.24 9.19
N ARG A 28 3.32 18.10 10.41
CA ARG A 28 3.00 16.80 11.00
C ARG A 28 2.01 16.02 10.14
N SER A 29 0.97 16.68 9.65
CA SER A 29 -0.06 16.07 8.79
C SER A 29 0.57 15.64 7.47
N TRP A 30 1.33 16.53 6.81
CA TRP A 30 2.02 16.22 5.55
C TRP A 30 2.99 15.04 5.65
N LEU A 31 3.84 15.03 6.69
CA LEU A 31 4.83 13.97 6.87
C LEU A 31 4.16 12.64 7.25
N SER A 32 3.11 12.67 8.09
CA SER A 32 2.42 11.45 8.52
C SER A 32 1.68 10.80 7.36
N THR A 33 0.91 11.57 6.57
CA THR A 33 0.12 11.02 5.46
C THR A 33 1.00 10.50 4.34
N SER A 34 2.02 11.27 3.91
CA SER A 34 2.95 10.85 2.87
C SER A 34 3.68 9.56 3.23
N ARG A 35 4.20 9.46 4.46
CA ARG A 35 4.89 8.25 4.94
C ARG A 35 3.97 7.05 5.05
N PHE A 36 2.72 7.25 5.47
CA PHE A 36 1.74 6.16 5.52
C PHE A 36 1.49 5.58 4.12
N VAL A 37 1.22 6.44 3.13
CA VAL A 37 0.99 6.03 1.75
C VAL A 37 2.21 5.32 1.17
N LEU A 38 3.41 5.89 1.35
CA LEU A 38 4.65 5.26 0.89
C LEU A 38 4.84 3.87 1.52
N ARG A 39 4.70 3.75 2.84
CA ARG A 39 4.88 2.48 3.55
C ARG A 39 3.90 1.40 3.06
N PHE A 40 2.65 1.77 2.80
CA PHE A 40 1.67 0.85 2.24
C PHE A 40 2.11 0.30 0.88
N PHE A 41 2.54 1.16 -0.05
CA PHE A 41 2.99 0.69 -1.36
C PHE A 41 4.32 -0.08 -1.31
N PHE A 42 5.22 0.24 -0.38
CA PHE A 42 6.40 -0.60 -0.13
C PHE A 42 6.00 -2.00 0.34
N PHE A 43 4.99 -2.13 1.19
CA PHE A 43 4.49 -3.43 1.64
C PHE A 43 3.85 -4.23 0.49
N VAL A 44 3.02 -3.59 -0.34
CA VAL A 44 2.44 -4.23 -1.55
C VAL A 44 3.56 -4.66 -2.51
N GLY A 45 4.55 -3.79 -2.74
CA GLY A 45 5.72 -4.10 -3.55
C GLY A 45 6.52 -5.28 -2.99
N HIS A 46 6.72 -5.33 -1.68
CA HIS A 46 7.38 -6.44 -0.99
C HIS A 46 6.65 -7.76 -1.22
N LEU A 47 5.34 -7.83 -0.97
CA LEU A 47 4.57 -9.07 -1.18
C LEU A 47 4.65 -9.55 -2.63
N ARG A 48 4.48 -8.63 -3.59
CA ARG A 48 4.57 -8.95 -5.02
C ARG A 48 5.96 -9.49 -5.39
N HIS A 49 7.02 -8.83 -4.94
CA HIS A 49 8.39 -9.19 -5.31
C HIS A 49 8.86 -10.46 -4.57
N ALA A 50 8.52 -10.62 -3.30
CA ALA A 50 8.85 -11.80 -2.52
C ALA A 50 8.15 -13.05 -3.08
N GLY A 51 6.86 -12.94 -3.42
CA GLY A 51 6.10 -14.02 -4.07
C GLY A 51 6.70 -14.42 -5.42
N ARG A 52 6.97 -13.43 -6.29
CA ARG A 52 7.60 -13.67 -7.60
C ARG A 52 9.00 -14.25 -7.49
N ALA A 53 9.81 -13.75 -6.56
CA ALA A 53 11.17 -14.27 -6.34
C ALA A 53 11.13 -15.73 -5.89
N ARG A 54 10.21 -16.10 -4.99
CA ARG A 54 10.01 -17.50 -4.58
C ARG A 54 9.59 -18.37 -5.76
N ALA A 55 8.61 -17.94 -6.55
CA ALA A 55 8.15 -18.68 -7.73
C ALA A 55 9.27 -18.87 -8.76
N ALA A 56 10.11 -17.85 -8.95
CA ALA A 56 11.23 -17.91 -9.90
C ALA A 56 12.34 -18.86 -9.43
N THR A 57 12.68 -18.85 -8.13
CA THR A 57 13.63 -19.82 -7.56
C THR A 57 13.10 -21.25 -7.68
N ALA A 58 11.79 -21.45 -7.56
CA ALA A 58 11.16 -22.76 -7.71
C ALA A 58 10.82 -23.13 -9.18
N GLY A 59 11.05 -22.23 -10.14
CA GLY A 59 10.93 -22.48 -11.57
C GLY A 59 9.51 -22.48 -12.17
N PHE A 60 8.50 -21.98 -11.45
CA PHE A 60 7.10 -21.95 -11.93
C PHE A 60 6.54 -20.53 -12.10
N GLU A 61 7.38 -19.50 -12.11
CA GLU A 61 6.95 -18.10 -12.25
C GLU A 61 6.30 -17.77 -13.60
N LYS A 62 6.50 -18.62 -14.61
CA LYS A 62 5.97 -18.47 -15.97
C LYS A 62 4.72 -19.30 -16.24
N GLY A 63 4.26 -20.09 -15.26
CA GLY A 63 3.11 -20.98 -15.40
C GLY A 63 3.41 -22.39 -14.96
N ILE A 64 2.41 -23.26 -15.11
CA ILE A 64 2.46 -24.67 -14.72
C ILE A 64 2.89 -25.50 -15.94
N ASP A 65 3.75 -26.48 -15.72
CA ASP A 65 4.08 -27.49 -16.71
C ASP A 65 2.86 -28.40 -16.98
N ARG A 66 2.45 -28.52 -18.24
CA ARG A 66 1.27 -29.29 -18.64
C ARG A 66 1.51 -30.79 -18.57
N ASP A 67 2.77 -31.22 -18.61
CA ASP A 67 3.14 -32.64 -18.52
C ASP A 67 3.38 -33.08 -17.06
N LEU A 68 3.69 -32.12 -16.16
CA LEU A 68 4.04 -32.37 -14.76
C LEU A 68 3.18 -31.56 -13.78
N GLU A 69 1.87 -31.47 -14.05
CA GLU A 69 0.94 -30.71 -13.20
C GLU A 69 0.83 -31.34 -11.79
N PRO A 70 1.29 -30.68 -10.71
CA PRO A 70 1.47 -31.32 -9.41
C PRO A 70 0.17 -31.84 -8.78
N ILE A 71 -0.95 -31.17 -9.05
CA ILE A 71 -2.27 -31.49 -8.46
C ILE A 71 -2.78 -32.84 -8.98
N LEU A 72 -2.42 -33.26 -10.20
CA LEU A 72 -2.85 -34.54 -10.78
C LEU A 72 -2.23 -35.76 -10.09
N TYR A 73 -1.15 -35.57 -9.32
CA TYR A 73 -0.45 -36.63 -8.60
C TYR A 73 -0.83 -36.70 -7.10
N MET A 74 -1.74 -35.85 -6.64
CA MET A 74 -2.17 -35.82 -5.24
C MET A 74 -3.49 -36.60 -5.04
N ASN A 75 -3.69 -37.15 -3.84
CA ASN A 75 -4.96 -37.78 -3.49
C ASN A 75 -6.10 -36.75 -3.46
N PRO A 76 -7.32 -37.13 -3.87
CA PRO A 76 -8.48 -36.27 -3.70
C PRO A 76 -8.74 -36.00 -2.21
N LEU A 77 -9.30 -34.82 -1.90
CA LEU A 77 -9.57 -34.38 -0.53
C LEU A 77 -10.86 -34.99 0.08
N ASN A 78 -11.60 -35.79 -0.70
CA ASN A 78 -12.88 -36.39 -0.32
C ASN A 78 -12.76 -37.88 -0.03
#